data_AF-Q8DVG0-F1
#
_entry.id   AF-Q8DVG0-F1
#
_cell.length_a   1.000
_cell.length_b   1.000
_cell.length_c   1.000
_cell.angle_alpha   90.00
_cell.angle_beta   90.00
_cell.angle_gamma   90.00
#
_symmetry.space_group_name_H-M   'P 1'
#
loop_
_entity.id
_entity.type
_entity.pdbx_description
1 polymer ?
#
loop_
_entity_poly.entity_id
_entity_poly.type
_entity_poly.pdbx_seq_one_letter_code
_entity_poly.pdbx_strand_id
1 'polypeptide(L)'
;MSKTRAELKAEAKAHLQENWGYAIGLYILPVLAVMGIYLACILVYATLTAPLALSIGETAFLATLPLLIILWLLVLVVSSTVTIGVNLGFLNFFRGGRPTYTEASTYLLKENRFWKFLWTNVLMVILLYLWSLLFLIPGIIKTYSYSMTNYILKDKLEKGESVTVTQAITESRQLMNGHKWEYFVLQLSFIGWAILANLTFGIGYLWLVPYIETTNAAFYQNLIDSQIANHSIVSLSQEIETGTV
;
A
#
# COMPACT_ATOMS: atom_id res chain seq x y z
N MET A 1 19.24 0.92 -17.65
CA MET A 1 18.57 -0.33 -18.10
C MET A 1 17.63 -0.73 -16.96
N SER A 2 16.33 -0.91 -17.20
CA SER A 2 15.39 -1.28 -16.14
C SER A 2 15.74 -2.68 -15.62
N LYS A 3 15.82 -2.85 -14.29
CA LYS A 3 16.09 -4.15 -13.68
C LYS A 3 15.05 -5.18 -14.10
N THR A 4 15.47 -6.42 -14.30
CA THR A 4 14.56 -7.51 -14.65
C THR A 4 13.72 -7.92 -13.43
N ARG A 5 12.54 -8.51 -13.66
CA ARG A 5 11.69 -9.07 -12.58
C ARG A 5 12.42 -10.08 -11.69
N ALA A 6 13.42 -10.79 -12.24
CA ALA A 6 14.20 -11.77 -11.51
C ALA A 6 15.19 -11.07 -10.58
N GLU A 7 15.85 -10.01 -11.05
CA GLU A 7 16.75 -9.17 -10.25
C GLU A 7 16.00 -8.49 -9.10
N LEU A 8 14.85 -7.88 -9.37
CA LEU A 8 14.03 -7.23 -8.33
C LEU A 8 13.63 -8.21 -7.21
N LYS A 9 13.24 -9.42 -7.60
CA LYS A 9 12.90 -10.50 -6.67
C LYS A 9 14.10 -11.04 -5.91
N ALA A 10 15.27 -11.08 -6.54
CA ALA A 10 16.51 -11.50 -5.90
C ALA A 10 17.00 -10.45 -4.89
N GLU A 11 16.93 -9.17 -5.25
CA GLU A 11 17.27 -8.04 -4.40
C GLU A 11 16.36 -7.98 -3.17
N ALA A 12 15.04 -8.08 -3.37
CA ALA A 12 14.09 -8.14 -2.25
C ALA A 12 14.38 -9.34 -1.33
N LYS A 13 14.71 -10.51 -1.89
CA LYS A 13 15.07 -11.69 -1.11
C LYS A 13 16.37 -11.48 -0.33
N ALA A 14 17.38 -10.85 -0.91
CA ALA A 14 18.64 -10.56 -0.25
C ALA A 14 18.44 -9.65 0.97
N HIS A 15 17.68 -8.56 0.82
CA HIS A 15 17.33 -7.67 1.94
C HIS A 15 16.56 -8.39 3.06
N LEU A 16 15.71 -9.36 2.71
CA LEU A 16 14.95 -10.15 3.68
C LEU A 16 15.76 -11.25 4.36
N GLN A 17 16.74 -11.86 3.68
CA GLN A 17 17.51 -12.99 4.19
C GLN A 17 18.17 -12.71 5.55
N GLU A 18 18.64 -11.49 5.77
CA GLU A 18 19.27 -11.09 7.03
C GLU A 18 18.26 -10.64 8.10
N ASN A 19 17.00 -10.36 7.73
CA ASN A 19 16.05 -9.64 8.57
C ASN A 19 14.62 -10.20 8.55
N TRP A 20 14.43 -11.48 8.19
CA TRP A 20 13.10 -12.10 8.07
C TRP A 20 12.22 -11.91 9.30
N GLY A 21 12.77 -12.10 10.51
CA GLY A 21 12.01 -11.94 11.75
C GLY A 21 11.48 -10.51 11.93
N TYR A 22 12.29 -9.52 11.59
CA TYR A 22 11.88 -8.12 11.62
C TYR A 22 10.84 -7.80 10.55
N ALA A 23 11.04 -8.26 9.31
CA ALA A 23 10.10 -8.02 8.21
C ALA A 23 8.73 -8.66 8.46
N ILE A 24 8.71 -9.86 9.04
CA ILE A 24 7.49 -10.53 9.50
C ILE A 24 6.84 -9.73 10.64
N GLY A 25 7.62 -9.28 11.62
CA GLY A 25 7.12 -8.45 12.73
C GLY A 25 6.51 -7.12 12.26
N LEU A 26 7.09 -6.51 11.23
CA LEU A 26 6.62 -5.28 10.61
C LEU A 26 5.22 -5.40 10.00
N TYR A 27 4.89 -6.60 9.51
CA TYR A 27 3.56 -6.90 8.99
C TYR A 27 2.61 -7.42 10.08
N ILE A 28 3.02 -8.45 10.84
CA ILE A 28 2.14 -9.16 11.78
C ILE A 28 1.69 -8.26 12.93
N LEU A 29 2.59 -7.49 13.55
CA LEU A 29 2.26 -6.78 14.79
C LEU A 29 1.16 -5.72 14.58
N PRO A 30 1.24 -4.84 13.56
CA PRO A 30 0.15 -3.91 13.29
C PRO A 30 -1.16 -4.60 12.91
N VAL A 31 -1.09 -5.69 12.13
CA VAL A 31 -2.28 -6.45 11.70
C VAL A 31 -2.97 -7.11 12.89
N LEU A 32 -2.22 -7.75 13.79
CA LEU A 32 -2.77 -8.34 15.01
C LEU A 32 -3.36 -7.30 15.95
N ALA A 33 -2.73 -6.12 16.06
CA ALA A 33 -3.25 -5.03 16.87
C ALA A 33 -4.62 -4.54 16.33
N VAL A 34 -4.74 -4.32 15.02
CA VAL A 34 -6.01 -3.94 14.38
C VAL A 34 -7.05 -5.05 14.54
N MET A 35 -6.66 -6.31 14.34
CA MET A 35 -7.55 -7.46 14.49
C MET A 35 -8.07 -7.58 15.94
N GLY A 36 -7.19 -7.40 16.93
CA GLY A 36 -7.56 -7.42 18.34
C GLY A 36 -8.55 -6.31 18.71
N ILE A 37 -8.31 -5.08 18.22
CA ILE A 37 -9.23 -3.95 18.40
C ILE A 37 -10.59 -4.25 17.74
N TYR A 38 -10.59 -4.79 16.52
CA TYR A 38 -11.81 -5.17 15.81
C TYR A 38 -12.63 -6.21 16.57
N LEU A 39 -11.98 -7.28 17.06
CA LEU A 39 -12.62 -8.32 17.87
C LEU A 39 -13.18 -7.74 19.17
N ALA A 40 -12.43 -6.88 19.86
CA ALA A 40 -12.90 -6.20 21.07
C ALA A 40 -14.14 -5.33 20.78
N CYS A 41 -14.14 -4.58 19.68
CA CYS A 41 -15.29 -3.79 19.26
C CYS A 41 -16.53 -4.64 18.95
N ILE A 42 -16.37 -5.78 18.28
CA ILE A 42 -17.47 -6.72 18.03
C ILE A 42 -18.02 -7.27 19.35
N LEU A 43 -17.14 -7.67 20.27
CA LEU A 43 -17.55 -8.19 21.57
C LEU A 43 -18.34 -7.14 22.37
N VAL A 44 -17.86 -5.90 22.41
CA VAL A 44 -18.57 -4.78 23.04
C VAL A 44 -19.92 -4.53 22.37
N TYR A 45 -19.97 -4.52 21.04
CA TYR A 45 -21.23 -4.39 20.31
C TYR A 45 -22.21 -5.53 20.66
N ALA A 46 -21.75 -6.77 20.69
CA ALA A 46 -22.56 -7.94 20.99
C ALA A 46 -23.14 -7.89 22.43
N THR A 47 -22.33 -7.47 23.42
CA THR A 47 -22.80 -7.37 24.81
C THR A 47 -23.78 -6.22 25.01
N LEU A 48 -23.60 -5.09 24.32
CA LEU A 48 -24.52 -3.95 24.40
C LEU A 48 -25.86 -4.22 23.73
N THR A 49 -25.87 -5.03 22.66
CA THR A 49 -27.08 -5.30 21.87
C THR A 49 -27.83 -6.56 22.31
N ALA A 50 -27.19 -7.49 23.03
CA ALA A 50 -27.83 -8.71 23.52
C ALA A 50 -29.08 -8.46 24.39
N PRO A 51 -29.10 -7.53 25.37
CA PRO A 51 -30.31 -7.25 26.15
C PRO A 51 -31.44 -6.68 25.29
N LEU A 52 -31.10 -5.88 24.28
CA LEU A 52 -32.07 -5.30 23.35
C LEU A 52 -32.65 -6.38 22.41
N ALA A 53 -31.82 -7.32 21.95
CA ALA A 53 -32.28 -8.47 21.17
C ALA A 53 -33.27 -9.34 21.95
N LEU A 54 -33.07 -9.51 23.26
CA LEU A 54 -34.01 -10.24 24.12
C LEU A 54 -35.33 -9.49 24.35
N SER A 55 -35.33 -8.16 24.30
CA SER A 55 -36.53 -7.36 24.59
C SER A 55 -37.42 -7.12 23.38
N ILE A 56 -36.84 -6.85 22.20
CA ILE A 56 -37.59 -6.50 20.98
C ILE A 56 -37.36 -7.48 19.81
N GLY A 57 -36.66 -8.60 20.06
CA GLY A 57 -36.47 -9.67 19.09
C GLY A 57 -35.75 -9.22 17.82
N GLU A 58 -36.25 -9.66 16.66
CA GLU A 58 -35.64 -9.37 15.34
C GLU A 58 -35.54 -7.86 15.02
N THR A 59 -36.39 -7.03 15.63
CA THR A 59 -36.34 -5.57 15.42
C THR A 59 -35.10 -4.91 16.02
N ALA A 60 -34.43 -5.57 16.99
CA ALA A 60 -33.17 -5.09 17.58
C ALA A 60 -32.03 -5.02 16.56
N PHE A 61 -32.00 -5.96 15.61
CA PHE A 61 -31.00 -5.94 14.55
C PHE A 61 -31.14 -4.68 13.70
N LEU A 62 -32.34 -4.40 13.19
CA LEU A 62 -32.62 -3.20 12.40
C LEU A 62 -32.32 -1.91 13.20
N ALA A 63 -32.64 -1.88 14.49
CA ALA A 63 -32.36 -0.73 15.35
C ALA A 63 -30.86 -0.47 15.56
N THR A 64 -30.02 -1.50 15.48
CA THR A 64 -28.57 -1.42 15.74
C THR A 64 -27.72 -1.42 14.46
N LEU A 65 -28.33 -1.65 13.29
CA LEU A 65 -27.68 -1.56 11.97
C LEU A 65 -26.90 -0.26 11.77
N PRO A 66 -27.42 0.94 12.10
CA PRO A 66 -26.65 2.17 11.92
C PRO A 66 -25.34 2.17 12.71
N LEU A 67 -25.35 1.65 13.94
CA LEU A 67 -24.16 1.53 14.79
C LEU A 67 -23.15 0.53 14.19
N LEU A 68 -23.62 -0.60 13.67
CA LEU A 68 -22.78 -1.58 12.98
C LEU A 68 -22.08 -0.98 11.76
N ILE A 69 -22.81 -0.22 10.94
CA ILE A 69 -22.27 0.43 9.75
C ILE A 69 -21.19 1.45 10.15
N ILE A 70 -21.45 2.28 11.16
CA ILE A 70 -20.48 3.24 11.68
C ILE A 70 -19.21 2.53 12.18
N LEU A 71 -19.38 1.45 12.95
CA LEU A 71 -18.25 0.68 13.48
C LEU A 71 -17.43 0.05 12.34
N TRP A 72 -18.10 -0.54 11.35
CA TRP A 72 -17.45 -1.12 10.18
C TRP A 72 -16.67 -0.08 9.38
N LEU A 73 -17.25 1.11 9.14
CA LEU A 73 -16.57 2.21 8.46
C LEU A 73 -15.35 2.71 9.24
N LEU A 74 -15.45 2.81 10.57
CA LEU A 74 -14.32 3.21 11.42
C LEU A 74 -13.16 2.22 11.31
N VAL A 75 -13.47 0.92 11.42
CA VAL A 75 -12.47 -0.16 11.30
C VAL A 75 -11.84 -0.15 9.90
N LEU A 76 -12.63 0.08 8.86
CA LEU A 76 -12.13 0.19 7.47
C LEU A 76 -11.11 1.32 7.33
N VAL A 77 -11.39 2.51 7.88
CA VAL A 77 -10.48 3.66 7.82
C VAL A 77 -9.19 3.39 8.59
N VAL A 78 -9.30 2.84 9.81
CA VAL A 78 -8.14 2.48 10.64
C VAL A 78 -7.28 1.43 9.94
N SER A 79 -7.90 0.35 9.45
CA SER A 79 -7.19 -0.72 8.74
C SER A 79 -6.48 -0.21 7.49
N SER A 80 -7.13 0.63 6.69
CA SER A 80 -6.53 1.19 5.47
C SER A 80 -5.30 2.04 5.79
N THR A 81 -5.38 2.84 6.84
CA THR A 81 -4.28 3.71 7.30
C THR A 81 -3.08 2.90 7.75
N VAL A 82 -3.32 1.85 8.55
CA VAL A 82 -2.26 0.94 9.02
C VAL A 82 -1.62 0.20 7.86
N THR A 83 -2.40 -0.29 6.90
CA THR A 83 -1.86 -0.97 5.70
C THR A 83 -0.95 -0.06 4.89
N ILE A 84 -1.35 1.20 4.65
CA ILE A 84 -0.49 2.17 3.96
C ILE A 84 0.78 2.40 4.79
N GLY A 85 0.66 2.60 6.10
CA GLY A 85 1.81 2.79 6.98
C GLY A 85 2.82 1.64 6.93
N VAL A 86 2.33 0.40 6.93
CA VAL A 86 3.17 -0.81 6.80
C VAL A 86 3.85 -0.86 5.43
N ASN A 87 3.11 -0.61 4.34
CA ASN A 87 3.64 -0.55 2.98
C ASN A 87 4.77 0.49 2.85
N LEU A 88 4.59 1.68 3.42
CA LEU A 88 5.62 2.72 3.51
C LEU A 88 6.79 2.31 4.42
N GLY A 89 6.52 1.55 5.48
CA GLY A 89 7.53 0.94 6.34
C GLY A 89 8.42 -0.02 5.58
N PHE A 90 7.87 -0.83 4.67
CA PHE A 90 8.64 -1.71 3.79
C PHE A 90 9.51 -0.94 2.79
N LEU A 91 9.05 0.21 2.29
CA LEU A 91 9.90 1.09 1.48
C LEU A 91 11.09 1.63 2.26
N ASN A 92 10.87 2.07 3.51
CA ASN A 92 11.96 2.50 4.38
C ASN A 92 12.91 1.36 4.73
N PHE A 93 12.37 0.17 4.99
CA PHE A 93 13.16 -1.04 5.21
C PHE A 93 14.04 -1.40 4.01
N PHE A 94 13.49 -1.34 2.80
CA PHE A 94 14.23 -1.57 1.57
C PHE A 94 15.39 -0.57 1.40
N ARG A 95 15.16 0.71 1.74
CA ARG A 95 16.19 1.76 1.72
C ARG A 95 17.21 1.68 2.86
N GLY A 96 17.19 0.61 3.67
CA GLY A 96 18.13 0.38 4.77
C GLY A 96 17.72 0.99 6.11
N GLY A 97 16.57 1.68 6.16
CA GLY A 97 15.97 2.11 7.43
C GLY A 97 15.44 0.93 8.23
N ARG A 98 15.35 1.06 9.55
CA ARG A 98 14.69 0.08 10.42
C ARG A 98 13.58 0.77 11.22
N PRO A 99 12.47 1.18 10.58
CA PRO A 99 11.38 1.84 11.29
C PRO A 99 10.85 0.93 12.41
N THR A 100 10.53 1.48 13.56
CA THR A 100 9.87 0.66 14.59
C THR A 100 8.49 0.23 14.08
N TYR A 101 7.98 -0.93 14.48
CA TYR A 101 6.67 -1.43 14.05
C TYR A 101 5.53 -0.43 14.32
N THR A 102 5.62 0.30 15.43
CA THR A 102 4.71 1.39 15.79
C THR A 102 4.91 2.62 14.91
N GLU A 103 6.15 2.93 14.52
CA GLU A 103 6.43 4.06 13.65
C GLU A 103 5.92 3.83 12.22
N ALA A 104 6.07 2.62 11.69
CA ALA A 104 5.49 2.29 10.38
C ALA A 104 3.96 2.41 10.41
N SER A 105 3.29 1.85 11.42
CA SER A 105 1.82 1.88 11.52
C SER A 105 1.24 3.25 11.88
N THR A 106 1.98 4.09 12.60
CA THR A 106 1.55 5.45 12.98
C THR A 106 2.13 6.56 12.10
N TYR A 107 2.93 6.22 11.07
CA TYR A 107 3.56 7.18 10.18
C TYR A 107 2.57 8.21 9.63
N LEU A 108 1.38 7.74 9.21
CA LEU A 108 0.34 8.61 8.66
C LEU A 108 -0.26 9.54 9.72
N LEU A 109 -0.24 9.15 10.99
CA LEU A 109 -0.78 9.95 12.10
C LEU A 109 0.18 11.06 12.54
N LYS A 110 1.47 10.97 12.18
CA LYS A 110 2.45 12.02 12.46
C LYS A 110 2.20 13.23 11.56
N GLU A 111 2.38 14.43 12.14
CA GLU A 111 2.46 15.71 11.41
C GLU A 111 1.27 16.01 10.48
N ASN A 112 0.06 15.59 10.86
CA ASN A 112 -1.17 15.85 10.08
C ASN A 112 -1.13 15.29 8.64
N ARG A 113 -0.24 14.32 8.35
CA ARG A 113 -0.11 13.67 7.04
C ARG A 113 -1.32 12.80 6.71
N PHE A 114 -2.06 12.37 7.74
CA PHE A 114 -3.23 11.51 7.66
C PHE A 114 -4.24 11.98 6.62
N TRP A 115 -4.62 13.25 6.66
CA TRP A 115 -5.62 13.79 5.74
C TRP A 115 -5.18 13.73 4.28
N LYS A 116 -3.89 13.93 4.00
CA LYS A 116 -3.36 13.85 2.63
C LYS A 116 -3.44 12.41 2.10
N PHE A 117 -3.03 11.42 2.90
CA PHE A 117 -3.15 10.01 2.52
C PHE A 117 -4.60 9.56 2.40
N LEU A 118 -5.47 9.96 3.35
CA LEU A 118 -6.89 9.62 3.32
C LEU A 118 -7.56 10.15 2.05
N TRP A 119 -7.44 11.45 1.77
CA TRP A 119 -8.04 12.04 0.57
C TRP A 119 -7.47 11.45 -0.71
N THR A 120 -6.18 11.11 -0.74
CA THR A 120 -5.57 10.43 -1.89
C THR A 120 -6.16 9.05 -2.13
N ASN A 121 -6.31 8.24 -1.09
CA ASN A 121 -6.88 6.90 -1.23
C ASN A 121 -8.38 6.95 -1.54
N VAL A 122 -9.14 7.87 -0.94
CA VAL A 122 -10.55 8.10 -1.27
C VAL A 122 -10.70 8.49 -2.75
N LEU A 123 -9.88 9.44 -3.23
CA LEU A 123 -9.94 9.84 -4.63
C LEU A 123 -9.53 8.70 -5.57
N MET A 124 -8.50 7.92 -5.23
CA MET A 124 -8.12 6.74 -6.00
C MET A 124 -9.27 5.72 -6.08
N VAL A 125 -9.94 5.43 -4.96
CA VAL A 125 -11.09 4.50 -4.94
C VAL A 125 -12.22 5.01 -5.82
N ILE A 126 -12.56 6.31 -5.74
CA ILE A 126 -13.58 6.92 -6.61
C ILE A 126 -13.19 6.80 -8.08
N LEU A 127 -11.95 7.15 -8.44
CA LEU A 127 -11.48 7.07 -9.81
C LEU A 127 -11.50 5.62 -10.31
N LEU A 128 -11.03 4.66 -9.52
CA LEU A 128 -11.04 3.23 -9.88
C LEU A 128 -12.47 2.72 -10.05
N TYR A 129 -13.40 3.12 -9.18
CA TYR A 129 -14.81 2.80 -9.31
C TYR A 129 -15.39 3.33 -10.63
N LEU A 130 -15.14 4.61 -10.95
CA LEU A 130 -15.58 5.22 -12.22
C LEU A 130 -15.00 4.51 -13.44
N TRP A 131 -13.71 4.14 -13.41
CA TRP A 131 -13.08 3.38 -14.49
C TRP A 131 -13.65 1.98 -14.62
N SER A 132 -13.92 1.30 -13.50
CA SER A 132 -14.51 -0.03 -13.48
C SER A 132 -15.97 -0.05 -13.97
N LEU A 133 -16.72 1.03 -13.71
CA LEU A 133 -18.08 1.22 -14.18
C LEU A 133 -18.14 1.40 -15.70
N LEU A 134 -17.13 2.10 -16.26
CA LEU A 134 -17.03 2.29 -17.70
C LEU A 134 -16.68 0.97 -18.40
N PHE A 135 -15.61 0.30 -17.95
CA PHE A 135 -15.24 -1.05 -18.41
C PHE A 135 -14.33 -1.75 -17.38
N LEU A 136 -14.41 -3.08 -17.28
CA LEU A 136 -13.59 -3.88 -16.36
C LEU A 136 -12.08 -3.77 -16.66
N ILE A 137 -11.69 -3.87 -17.94
CA ILE A 137 -10.29 -3.86 -18.38
C ILE A 137 -9.54 -2.56 -17.99
N PRO A 138 -10.04 -1.35 -18.30
CA PRO A 138 -9.37 -0.12 -17.88
C PRO A 138 -9.33 0.05 -16.37
N GLY A 139 -10.32 -0.46 -15.61
CA GLY A 139 -10.26 -0.49 -14.15
C GLY A 139 -9.01 -1.21 -13.61
N ILE A 140 -8.71 -2.38 -14.18
CA ILE A 140 -7.51 -3.15 -13.82
C ILE A 140 -6.23 -2.39 -14.20
N ILE A 141 -6.15 -1.84 -15.42
CA ILE A 141 -4.97 -1.08 -15.87
C ILE A 141 -4.72 0.16 -15.00
N LYS A 142 -5.79 0.82 -14.54
CA LYS A 142 -5.70 2.01 -13.68
C LYS A 142 -5.26 1.65 -12.26
N THR A 143 -5.66 0.49 -11.75
CA THR A 143 -5.16 -0.03 -10.46
C THR A 143 -3.64 -0.10 -10.45
N TYR A 144 -3.04 -0.65 -11.51
CA TYR A 144 -1.57 -0.68 -11.64
C TYR A 144 -0.97 0.71 -11.84
N SER A 145 -1.65 1.59 -12.57
CA SER A 145 -1.17 2.97 -12.79
C SER A 145 -1.09 3.80 -11.49
N TYR A 146 -1.91 3.47 -10.49
CA TYR A 146 -2.00 4.20 -9.22
C TYR A 146 -1.22 3.53 -8.08
N SER A 147 -0.64 2.34 -8.31
CA SER A 147 0.05 1.54 -7.29
C SER A 147 1.23 2.24 -6.61
N MET A 148 1.88 3.20 -7.27
CA MET A 148 3.05 3.92 -6.74
C MET A 148 2.68 5.25 -6.04
N THR A 149 1.39 5.61 -6.03
CA THR A 149 0.92 6.91 -5.51
C THR A 149 1.31 7.15 -4.06
N ASN A 150 1.15 6.15 -3.19
CA ASN A 150 1.46 6.29 -1.76
C ASN A 150 2.97 6.47 -1.52
N TYR A 151 3.83 5.81 -2.30
CA TYR A 151 5.29 5.99 -2.23
C TYR A 151 5.73 7.38 -2.68
N ILE A 152 5.19 7.86 -3.81
CA ILE A 152 5.46 9.21 -4.31
C ILE A 152 5.01 10.26 -3.30
N LEU A 153 3.79 10.11 -2.75
CA LEU A 153 3.26 11.02 -1.76
C LEU A 153 4.16 11.06 -0.51
N LYS A 154 4.66 9.90 -0.05
CA LYS A 154 5.63 9.83 1.05
C LYS A 154 6.89 10.63 0.74
N ASP A 155 7.55 10.32 -0.38
CA ASP A 155 8.85 10.93 -0.73
C ASP A 155 8.75 12.45 -0.85
N LYS A 156 7.64 12.96 -1.36
CA LYS A 156 7.42 14.41 -1.46
C LYS A 156 7.10 15.07 -0.13
N LEU A 157 6.33 14.41 0.74
CA LEU A 157 6.06 14.93 2.08
C LEU A 157 7.33 14.98 2.92
N GLU A 158 8.24 14.01 2.75
CA GLU A 158 9.55 14.02 3.41
C GLU A 158 10.46 15.14 2.91
N LYS A 159 10.33 15.55 1.64
CA LYS A 159 11.01 16.74 1.08
C LYS A 159 10.38 18.08 1.50
N GLY A 160 9.26 18.07 2.23
CA GLY A 160 8.54 19.28 2.64
C GLY A 160 7.70 19.92 1.53
N GLU A 161 7.44 19.20 0.43
CA GLU A 161 6.66 19.73 -0.70
C GLU A 161 5.15 19.78 -0.38
N SER A 162 4.49 20.87 -0.78
CA SER A 162 3.03 21.00 -0.72
C SER A 162 2.36 20.28 -1.89
N VAL A 163 2.26 18.95 -1.79
CA VAL A 163 1.66 18.13 -2.84
C VAL A 163 0.15 18.11 -2.75
N THR A 164 -0.50 18.37 -3.88
CA THR A 164 -1.94 18.15 -4.04
C THR A 164 -2.20 16.67 -4.31
N VAL A 165 -3.30 16.14 -3.76
CA VAL A 165 -3.74 14.75 -3.93
C VAL A 165 -3.70 14.29 -5.40
N THR A 166 -4.15 15.12 -6.34
CA THR A 166 -4.18 14.82 -7.77
C THR A 166 -2.80 14.78 -8.42
N GLN A 167 -1.84 15.53 -7.90
CA GLN A 167 -0.47 15.55 -8.41
C GLN A 167 0.21 14.20 -8.15
N ALA A 168 0.10 13.67 -6.92
CA ALA A 168 0.67 12.36 -6.57
C ALA A 168 0.12 11.23 -7.47
N ILE A 169 -1.20 11.22 -7.73
CA ILE A 169 -1.85 10.23 -8.61
C ILE A 169 -1.37 10.38 -10.06
N THR A 170 -1.23 11.63 -10.52
CA THR A 170 -0.78 11.92 -11.90
C THR A 170 0.67 11.49 -12.10
N GLU A 171 1.53 11.75 -11.12
CA GLU A 171 2.92 11.32 -11.14
C GLU A 171 3.05 9.81 -11.09
N SER A 172 2.26 9.11 -10.26
CA SER A 172 2.22 7.64 -10.30
C SER A 172 1.85 7.15 -11.70
N ARG A 173 0.86 7.77 -12.36
CA ARG A 173 0.45 7.39 -13.71
C ARG A 173 1.56 7.63 -14.75
N GLN A 174 2.33 8.71 -14.61
CA GLN A 174 3.45 9.05 -15.49
C GLN A 174 4.63 8.09 -15.25
N LEU A 175 5.00 7.87 -13.99
CA LEU A 175 6.07 6.95 -13.58
C LEU A 175 5.79 5.51 -14.03
N MET A 176 4.52 5.10 -13.98
CA MET A 176 4.09 3.78 -14.43
C MET A 176 3.91 3.66 -15.94
N ASN A 177 4.04 4.75 -16.72
CA ASN A 177 3.85 4.67 -18.17
C ASN A 177 4.98 3.84 -18.80
N GLY A 178 4.63 2.86 -19.64
CA GLY A 178 5.58 1.86 -20.14
C GLY A 178 5.85 0.68 -19.20
N HIS A 179 5.70 0.85 -17.89
CA HIS A 179 6.05 -0.19 -16.88
C HIS A 179 4.86 -0.98 -16.32
N LYS A 180 3.61 -0.67 -16.75
CA LYS A 180 2.40 -1.35 -16.23
C LYS A 180 2.40 -2.85 -16.50
N TRP A 181 2.86 -3.26 -17.69
CA TRP A 181 2.92 -4.66 -18.06
C TRP A 181 3.99 -5.42 -17.25
N GLU A 182 5.14 -4.79 -17.04
CA GLU A 182 6.21 -5.34 -16.19
C GLU A 182 5.69 -5.57 -14.76
N TYR A 183 4.99 -4.59 -14.20
CA TYR A 183 4.39 -4.70 -12.88
C TYR A 183 3.27 -5.77 -12.83
N PHE A 184 2.40 -5.83 -13.85
CA PHE A 184 1.37 -6.87 -13.96
C PHE A 184 1.98 -8.27 -13.93
N VAL A 185 2.99 -8.52 -14.75
CA VAL A 185 3.67 -9.81 -14.82
C VAL A 185 4.44 -10.12 -13.52
N LEU A 186 4.98 -9.11 -12.85
CA LEU A 186 5.59 -9.24 -11.54
C LEU A 186 4.56 -9.74 -10.51
N GLN A 187 3.38 -9.10 -10.43
CA GLN A 187 2.28 -9.52 -9.55
C GLN A 187 1.77 -10.92 -9.91
N LEU A 188 1.62 -11.23 -11.20
CA LEU A 188 1.21 -12.55 -11.68
C LEU A 188 2.16 -13.66 -11.19
N SER A 189 3.45 -13.36 -11.06
CA SER A 189 4.45 -14.33 -10.56
C SER A 189 4.27 -14.69 -9.08
N PHE A 190 3.53 -13.88 -8.31
CA PHE A 190 3.19 -14.16 -6.91
C PHE A 190 1.88 -14.93 -6.75
N ILE A 191 1.01 -14.99 -7.77
CA ILE A 191 -0.29 -15.68 -7.67
C ILE A 191 -0.11 -17.17 -7.36
N GLY A 192 0.89 -17.83 -7.96
CA GLY A 192 1.19 -19.23 -7.64
C GLY A 192 1.54 -19.43 -6.15
N TRP A 193 2.33 -18.52 -5.58
CA TRP A 193 2.67 -18.54 -4.16
C TRP A 193 1.48 -18.20 -3.27
N ALA A 194 0.60 -17.29 -3.71
CA ALA A 194 -0.64 -16.97 -3.00
C ALA A 194 -1.57 -18.19 -2.93
N ILE A 195 -1.70 -18.96 -4.01
CA ILE A 195 -2.48 -20.21 -4.00
C ILE A 195 -1.90 -21.19 -2.98
N LEU A 196 -0.58 -21.39 -2.97
CA LEU A 196 0.08 -22.24 -1.97
C LEU A 196 -0.13 -21.73 -0.55
N ALA A 197 -0.03 -20.41 -0.33
CA ALA A 197 -0.29 -19.80 0.98
C ALA A 197 -1.73 -20.03 1.45
N ASN A 198 -2.72 -19.96 0.57
CA ASN A 198 -4.11 -20.28 0.90
C ASN A 198 -4.28 -21.76 1.31
N LEU A 199 -3.60 -22.70 0.65
CA LEU A 199 -3.65 -24.12 1.02
C LEU A 199 -3.09 -24.40 2.42
N THR A 200 -2.18 -23.55 2.91
CA THR A 200 -1.64 -23.61 4.28
C THR A 200 -2.50 -22.87 5.32
N PHE A 201 -3.80 -22.68 5.06
CA PHE A 201 -4.71 -21.85 5.89
C PHE A 201 -4.19 -20.42 6.11
N GLY A 202 -3.47 -19.88 5.13
CA GLY A 202 -2.95 -18.51 5.17
C GLY A 202 -1.63 -18.33 5.91
N ILE A 203 -1.05 -19.40 6.50
CA ILE A 203 0.25 -19.33 7.19
C ILE A 203 1.36 -18.90 6.21
N GLY A 204 1.30 -19.34 4.95
CA GLY A 204 2.25 -18.91 3.92
C GLY A 204 2.30 -17.40 3.67
N TYR A 205 1.24 -16.64 4.01
CA TYR A 205 1.24 -15.19 3.85
C TYR A 205 2.22 -14.48 4.78
N LEU A 206 2.63 -15.12 5.88
CA LEU A 206 3.59 -14.53 6.81
C LEU A 206 4.94 -14.25 6.13
N TRP A 207 5.38 -15.11 5.20
CA TRP A 207 6.60 -14.89 4.41
C TRP A 207 6.30 -14.21 3.07
N LEU A 208 5.14 -14.51 2.47
CA LEU A 208 4.80 -14.01 1.15
C LEU A 208 4.55 -12.50 1.17
N VAL A 209 3.88 -11.95 2.20
CA VAL A 209 3.58 -10.52 2.24
C VAL A 209 4.85 -9.67 2.36
N PRO A 210 5.77 -9.91 3.34
CA PRO A 210 7.04 -9.19 3.38
C PRO A 210 7.84 -9.28 2.08
N TYR A 211 7.76 -10.43 1.41
CA TYR A 211 8.41 -10.64 0.12
C TYR A 211 7.79 -9.79 -1.00
N ILE A 212 6.46 -9.75 -1.11
CA ILE A 212 5.75 -8.91 -2.08
C ILE A 212 6.00 -7.43 -1.80
N GLU A 213 5.84 -6.99 -0.55
CA GLU A 213 6.01 -5.58 -0.17
C GLU A 213 7.43 -5.08 -0.43
N THR A 214 8.44 -5.87 -0.07
CA THR A 214 9.85 -5.52 -0.35
C THR A 214 10.14 -5.52 -1.86
N THR A 215 9.53 -6.44 -2.61
CA THR A 215 9.66 -6.45 -4.08
C THR A 215 8.98 -5.24 -4.73
N ASN A 216 7.83 -4.81 -4.21
CA ASN A 216 7.15 -3.60 -4.69
C ASN A 216 7.96 -2.34 -4.38
N ALA A 217 8.59 -2.27 -3.21
CA ALA A 217 9.52 -1.20 -2.85
C ALA A 217 10.75 -1.18 -3.78
N ALA A 218 11.34 -2.35 -4.07
CA ALA A 218 12.44 -2.48 -5.02
C ALA A 218 12.05 -2.03 -6.43
N PHE A 219 10.86 -2.42 -6.89
CA PHE A 219 10.33 -2.00 -8.18
C PHE A 219 10.14 -0.48 -8.24
N TYR A 220 9.56 0.12 -7.20
CA TYR A 220 9.42 1.57 -7.10
C TYR A 220 10.77 2.28 -7.17
N GLN A 221 11.76 1.83 -6.38
CA GLN A 221 13.09 2.44 -6.37
C GLN A 221 13.75 2.34 -7.76
N ASN A 222 13.65 1.19 -8.42
CA ASN A 222 14.16 1.00 -9.78
C ASN A 222 13.51 1.96 -10.81
N LEU A 223 12.23 2.28 -10.67
CA LEU A 223 11.57 3.27 -11.53
C LEU A 223 12.14 4.67 -11.32
N ILE A 224 12.34 5.07 -10.08
CA ILE A 224 12.94 6.37 -9.73
C ILE A 224 14.38 6.46 -10.25
N ASP A 225 15.19 5.43 -10.02
CA ASP A 225 16.59 5.38 -10.47
C ASP A 225 16.67 5.45 -12.01
N SER A 226 15.78 4.73 -12.71
CA SER A 226 15.69 4.76 -14.17
C SER A 226 15.28 6.13 -14.70
N GLN A 227 14.34 6.81 -14.03
CA GLN A 227 13.91 8.16 -14.40
C GLN A 227 15.04 9.17 -14.21
N ILE A 228 15.77 9.12 -13.10
CA ILE A 228 16.93 10.00 -12.82
C ILE A 228 18.01 9.80 -13.87
N ALA A 229 18.40 8.55 -14.14
CA ALA A 229 19.41 8.23 -15.14
C ALA A 229 19.03 8.77 -16.52
N ASN A 230 17.76 8.65 -16.91
CA ASN A 230 17.28 9.19 -18.17
C ASN A 230 17.35 10.73 -18.22
N HIS A 231 16.95 11.41 -17.14
CA HIS A 231 17.08 12.87 -17.07
C HIS A 231 18.54 13.33 -17.15
N SER A 232 19.47 12.64 -16.49
CA SER A 232 20.90 12.96 -16.56
C SER A 232 21.48 12.77 -17.96
N ILE A 233 21.08 11.71 -18.67
CA ILE A 233 21.52 11.48 -20.06
C ILE A 233 20.99 12.58 -20.98
N VAL A 234 19.72 12.96 -20.82
CA VAL A 234 19.10 14.03 -21.63
C VAL A 234 19.78 15.37 -21.36
N SER A 235 20.04 15.74 -20.10
CA SER A 235 20.72 17.00 -19.79
C SER A 235 22.14 17.04 -20.36
N LEU A 236 22.91 15.95 -20.24
CA LEU A 236 24.24 15.84 -20.83
C LEU A 236 24.21 15.95 -22.36
N SER A 237 23.22 15.33 -23.02
CA SER A 237 23.06 15.46 -24.48
C SER A 237 22.77 16.89 -24.90
N GLN A 238 21.96 17.64 -24.13
CA GLN A 238 21.66 19.04 -24.39
C GLN A 238 22.88 19.96 -24.16
N GLU A 239 23.69 19.68 -23.14
CA GLU A 239 24.95 20.42 -22.89
C GLU A 239 25.96 20.22 -24.03
N ILE A 240 26.10 18.99 -24.52
CA ILE A 240 26.96 18.67 -25.68
C ILE A 240 26.45 19.36 -26.96
N GLU A 241 25.13 19.36 -27.21
CA GLU A 241 24.54 20.02 -28.39
C GLU A 241 24.64 21.55 -28.35
N THR A 242 24.62 22.15 -27.16
CA THR A 242 24.71 23.61 -26.99
C THR A 242 26.15 24.13 -26.87
N GLY A 243 27.15 23.24 -26.88
CA GLY A 243 28.57 23.61 -26.80
C GLY A 243 28.95 24.28 -25.48
N THR A 244 28.25 23.95 -24.40
CA THR A 244 28.45 24.54 -23.07
C THR A 244 29.43 23.74 -22.18
N VAL A 245 30.10 22.75 -22.76
CA VAL A 245 31.12 21.89 -22.11
C VAL A 245 32.54 22.30 -22.50
#